data_AF-A0A956BM27-F1
#
_entry.id   AF-A0A956BM27-F1
#
_cell.length_a   1.000
_cell.length_b   1.000
_cell.length_c   1.000
_cell.angle_alpha   90.00
_cell.angle_beta   90.00
_cell.angle_gamma   90.00
#
_symmetry.space_group_name_H-M   'P 1'
#
loop_
_entity.id
_entity.type
_entity.pdbx_description
1 polymer ?
#
loop_
_entity_poly.entity_id
_entity_poly.type
_entity_poly.pdbx_seq_one_letter_code
_entity_poly.pdbx_strand_id
1 'polypeptide(L)' 'MSLLGIALCGACGTSGPALPVAFGFPQPPVITIASGSTAIHTLTCAITSQVVGGTTVTGPTYNGRILGPTFRMQPGATDF' A
#
# COMPACT_ATOMS: atom_id res chain seq x y z
N MET A 1 -19.89 -42.31 -19.28
CA MET A 1 -20.65 -41.14 -19.77
C MET A 1 -20.21 -39.98 -18.88
N SER A 2 -19.21 -39.16 -19.23
CA SER A 2 -19.25 -38.03 -20.21
C SER A 2 -20.36 -37.03 -19.84
N LEU A 3 -20.16 -35.73 -19.62
CA LEU A 3 -19.01 -34.82 -19.72
C LEU A 3 -19.42 -33.47 -19.04
N LEU A 4 -18.43 -32.75 -18.47
CA LEU A 4 -18.23 -31.28 -18.55
C LEU A 4 -19.27 -30.26 -18.02
N GLY A 5 -18.78 -29.36 -17.15
CA GLY A 5 -19.44 -28.13 -16.70
C GLY A 5 -18.44 -27.11 -16.10
N ILE A 6 -17.38 -26.83 -16.85
CA ILE A 6 -16.52 -25.61 -16.92
C ILE A 6 -16.24 -24.84 -15.61
N ALA A 7 -14.98 -24.91 -15.22
CA ALA A 7 -14.31 -24.01 -14.30
C ALA A 7 -14.40 -22.54 -14.78
N LEU A 8 -15.01 -21.68 -13.97
CA LEU A 8 -14.75 -20.24 -14.02
C LEU A 8 -13.62 -19.93 -13.04
N CYS A 9 -12.40 -19.93 -13.59
CA CYS A 9 -11.24 -19.26 -13.03
C CYS A 9 -11.60 -17.82 -12.64
N GLY A 10 -11.65 -17.55 -11.34
CA GLY A 10 -11.70 -16.20 -10.77
C GLY A 10 -11.08 -16.10 -9.37
N ALA A 11 -10.68 -17.23 -8.77
CA ALA A 11 -10.02 -17.26 -7.48
C ALA A 11 -8.50 -17.43 -7.65
N CYS A 12 -7.83 -16.44 -8.27
CA CYS A 12 -6.41 -16.23 -8.01
C CYS A 12 -6.28 -15.40 -6.72
N GLY A 13 -6.67 -16.05 -5.62
CA GLY A 13 -6.52 -15.58 -4.25
C GLY A 13 -6.07 -16.77 -3.43
N THR A 14 -5.07 -17.50 -3.91
CA THR A 14 -4.47 -18.60 -3.17
C THR A 14 -3.73 -18.03 -1.97
N SER A 15 -4.38 -18.15 -0.82
CA SER A 15 -3.79 -18.35 0.50
C SER A 15 -2.38 -18.93 0.43
N GLY A 16 -1.37 -18.06 0.43
CA GLY A 16 -0.04 -18.44 0.89
C GLY A 16 -0.10 -18.71 2.39
N PRO A 17 0.77 -19.58 2.95
CA PRO A 17 0.83 -19.72 4.40
C PRO A 17 1.13 -18.34 4.97
N ALA A 18 0.24 -17.83 5.82
CA ALA A 18 0.51 -16.64 6.60
C ALA A 18 1.72 -16.98 7.48
N LEU A 19 2.92 -16.59 7.04
CA LEU A 19 4.10 -16.62 7.88
C LEU A 19 3.74 -15.84 9.15
N PRO A 20 3.82 -16.46 10.35
CA PRO A 20 3.60 -15.74 11.58
C PRO A 20 4.86 -14.90 11.84
N VAL A 21 5.00 -13.79 11.12
CA VAL A 21 6.04 -12.80 11.43
C VAL A 21 5.47 -11.93 12.53
N ALA A 22 5.73 -12.35 13.76
CA ALA A 22 5.60 -11.53 14.95
C ALA A 22 6.44 -10.25 14.80
N PHE A 23 5.98 -9.17 15.45
CA PHE A 23 6.49 -7.79 15.51
C PHE A 23 5.88 -6.80 14.50
N GLY A 24 5.13 -5.84 15.05
CA GLY A 24 4.38 -4.82 14.32
C GLY A 24 5.28 -3.88 13.52
N PHE A 25 5.56 -4.26 12.27
CA PHE A 25 6.12 -3.34 11.30
C PHE A 25 5.13 -2.19 11.07
N PRO A 26 5.55 -0.92 11.23
CA PRO A 26 4.68 0.21 10.94
C PRO A 26 4.34 0.19 9.44
N GLN A 27 3.07 0.04 9.10
CA GLN A 27 2.62 0.06 7.71
C GLN A 27 2.47 1.52 7.25
N PRO A 28 2.98 1.90 6.06
CA PRO A 28 2.71 3.22 5.50
C PRO A 28 1.20 3.41 5.28
N PRO A 29 0.70 4.66 5.37
CA PRO A 29 -0.66 4.94 4.95
C PRO A 29 -0.80 4.65 3.45
N VAL A 30 -1.96 4.15 3.01
CA VAL A 30 -2.18 3.77 1.61
C VAL A 30 -3.24 4.69 1.01
N ILE A 31 -2.92 5.33 -0.11
CA ILE A 31 -3.84 6.14 -0.91
C ILE A 31 -4.16 5.32 -2.15
N THR A 32 -5.45 5.03 -2.38
CA THR A 32 -5.88 4.24 -3.55
C THR A 32 -6.56 5.14 -4.56
N ILE A 33 -6.12 5.08 -5.81
CA ILE A 33 -6.68 5.86 -6.92
C ILE A 33 -7.31 4.90 -7.92
N ALA A 34 -8.63 5.03 -8.09
CA ALA A 34 -9.44 4.13 -8.91
C ALA A 34 -9.18 4.32 -10.42
N SER A 35 -9.45 3.28 -11.20
CA SER A 35 -9.30 3.28 -12.66
C SER A 35 -10.19 4.35 -13.29
N GLY A 36 -9.64 5.12 -14.24
CA GLY A 36 -10.34 6.23 -14.89
C GLY A 36 -10.56 7.45 -14.00
N SER A 37 -10.05 7.44 -12.76
CA SER A 37 -10.12 8.58 -11.85
C SER A 37 -8.91 9.49 -12.04
N THR A 38 -9.16 10.80 -11.98
CA THR A 38 -8.13 11.80 -11.79
C THR A 38 -8.20 12.30 -10.35
N ALA A 39 -7.08 12.29 -9.65
CA ALA A 39 -6.96 12.83 -8.31
C ALA A 39 -5.77 13.80 -8.24
N ILE A 40 -5.77 14.66 -7.21
CA ILE A 40 -4.66 15.56 -6.91
C ILE A 40 -4.36 15.36 -5.43
N HIS A 41 -3.14 14.97 -5.11
CA HIS A 41 -2.71 14.75 -3.74
C HIS A 41 -1.51 15.62 -3.40
N THR A 42 -1.73 16.60 -2.51
CA THR A 42 -0.64 17.42 -1.99
C THR A 42 0.11 16.67 -0.90
N LEU A 43 1.42 16.49 -1.10
CA LEU A 43 2.33 15.98 -0.08
C LEU A 43 3.14 17.14 0.52
N THR A 44 3.14 17.25 1.84
CA THR A 44 4.02 18.18 2.54
C THR A 44 5.33 17.48 2.88
N CYS A 45 6.43 17.96 2.30
CA CYS A 45 7.77 17.50 2.67
C CYS A 45 8.36 18.42 3.74
N ALA A 46 8.78 17.85 4.87
CA ALA A 46 9.42 18.58 5.95
C ALA A 46 10.44 17.71 6.68
N ILE A 47 11.46 18.35 7.28
CA ILE A 47 12.36 17.67 8.22
C ILE A 47 11.61 17.45 9.54
N THR A 48 11.46 16.20 9.95
CA THR A 48 10.86 15.85 11.23
C THR A 48 11.69 14.81 11.97
N SER A 49 11.56 14.79 13.30
CA SER A 49 12.18 13.79 14.16
C SER A 49 11.13 12.79 14.62
N GLN A 50 11.39 11.49 14.44
CA GLN A 50 10.48 10.41 14.88
C GLN A 50 11.26 9.30 15.57
N VAL A 51 10.59 8.59 16.48
CA VAL A 51 11.18 7.43 17.17
C VAL A 51 10.85 6.16 16.37
N VAL A 52 11.88 5.47 15.89
CA VAL A 52 11.78 4.21 15.14
C VAL A 52 12.58 3.14 15.88
N GLY A 53 11.91 2.10 16.36
CA GLY A 53 12.57 1.01 17.08
C GLY A 53 13.32 1.45 18.35
N GLY A 54 12.86 2.52 19.01
CA GLY A 54 13.51 3.09 20.20
C GLY A 54 14.62 4.11 19.90
N THR A 55 14.98 4.31 18.63
CA THR A 55 15.99 5.28 18.21
C THR A 55 15.32 6.50 17.61
N THR A 56 15.78 7.71 17.95
CA THR A 56 15.30 8.93 17.30
C THR A 56 16.00 9.11 15.96
N VAL A 57 15.21 9.21 14.90
CA VAL A 57 15.66 9.47 13.53
C VAL A 57 15.14 10.83 13.10
N THR A 58 16.03 11.69 12.60
CA THR A 58 15.68 12.99 12.05
C THR A 58 15.96 12.99 10.56
N GLY A 59 14.95 13.33 9.75
CA GLY A 59 15.11 13.32 8.31
C GLY A 59 13.93 13.91 7.56
N PRO A 60 14.00 13.97 6.23
CA PRO A 60 12.88 14.38 5.40
C PRO A 60 11.74 13.36 5.52
N THR A 61 10.52 13.88 5.63
CA THR A 61 9.30 13.09 5.80
C THR A 61 8.20 13.67 4.93
N TYR A 62 7.31 12.80 4.45
CA TYR A 62 6.11 13.20 3.73
C TYR A 62 4.91 13.12 4.68
N ASN A 63 4.18 14.23 4.80
CA ASN A 63 3.05 14.40 5.74
C ASN A 63 3.44 14.04 7.18
N GLY A 64 4.67 14.40 7.57
CA GLY A 64 5.19 14.15 8.90
C GLY A 64 5.30 12.66 9.23
N ARG A 65 5.57 11.79 8.26
CA ARG A 65 5.90 10.37 8.48
C ARG A 65 7.17 9.97 7.73
N ILE A 66 8.04 9.22 8.40
CA ILE A 66 9.21 8.59 7.77
C ILE A 66 8.77 7.65 6.66
N LEU A 67 7.72 6.85 6.91
CA LEU A 67 7.03 6.09 5.88
C LEU A 67 5.86 6.94 5.35
N GLY A 68 6.14 7.73 4.33
CA GLY A 68 5.14 8.50 3.58
C GLY A 68 4.05 7.60 2.97
N PRO A 69 2.99 8.20 2.39
CA PRO A 69 1.91 7.41 1.83
C PRO A 69 2.38 6.56 0.64
N THR A 70 1.88 5.33 0.59
CA THR A 70 1.98 4.45 -0.57
C THR A 70 0.80 4.71 -1.50
N PHE A 71 1.07 5.10 -2.74
CA PHE A 71 0.04 5.22 -3.76
C PHE A 71 -0.21 3.86 -4.42
N ARG A 72 -1.46 3.41 -4.36
CA ARG A 72 -1.96 2.25 -5.12
C ARG A 72 -2.82 2.76 -6.26
N MET A 73 -2.21 2.84 -7.44
CA MET A 73 -2.87 3.30 -8.66
C MET A 73 -3.42 2.10 -9.44
N GLN A 74 -4.70 2.18 -9.84
CA GLN A 74 -5.26 1.26 -10.82
C GLN A 74 -4.89 1.71 -12.24
N PRO A 75 -4.80 0.78 -13.22
CA PRO A 75 -4.55 1.16 -14.61
C PRO A 75 -5.54 2.20 -15.12
N GLY A 76 -5.05 3.23 -15.81
CA GLY A 76 -5.87 4.35 -16.29
C GLY A 76 -6.21 5.42 -15.24
N ALA A 77 -5.73 5.28 -14.01
CA ALA A 77 -5.75 6.36 -13.01
C ALA A 77 -4.72 7.44 -13.35
N THR A 78 -4.97 8.67 -12.91
CA THR A 78 -4.03 9.80 -13.04
C THR A 78 -3.95 10.58 -11.71
N ASP A 79 -2.73 10.94 -11.31
CA ASP A 79 -2.42 11.76 -10.14
C ASP A 79 -1.50 12.91 -10.56
N PHE A 80 -1.79 14.13 -10.11
CA PHE A 80 -1.05 15.37 -10.43
C PHE A 80 -0.48 16.05 -9.19
#